data_AF-A0A9D5APL6-F1
#
_entry.id   AF-A0A9D5APL6-F1
#
_cell.length_a   1.000
_cell.length_b   1.000
_cell.length_c   1.000
_cell.angle_alpha   90.00
_cell.angle_beta   90.00
_cell.angle_gamma   90.00
#
_symmetry.space_group_name_H-M   'P 1'
#
loop_
_entity.id
_entity.type
_entity.pdbx_description
1 polymer ?
#
loop_
_entity_poly.entity_id
_entity_poly.type
_entity_poly.pdbx_seq_one_letter_code
_entity_poly.pdbx_strand_id
1 'polypeptide(L)'
;MEIENKIMLEMGRNISMRFERLAAAFESDEVKRVRLCESSGSEHSTDLSDLVKSFMEKNSVKEDSVVHENDDGEFEWYDYSEKKKILQEIFGDDDDDNVKEKIRREVEVAIQLVAEDKAEDKSSRGFKRLVMSRLRESGFDAGLCKTRWERNRKFPSGDYEYIDVNFAGNRYIVEISLMAEFEIARPIDQYASLLDVFPFVFVGKVEELKKVVRLMCTAIKDSMKTMEMHTPPWRRNSYMQAKWFNPYKRTTNEVAATRKSIGFEAYNCRENFGRKSAFKYGNLTASFNVDGIGMQL
;
A
#
# COMPACT_ATOMS: atom_id res chain seq x y z
N MET A 1 -11.11 -27.07 -7.25
CA MET A 1 -12.19 -26.09 -7.01
C MET A 1 -12.64 -26.01 -5.55
N GLU A 2 -13.27 -27.02 -4.95
CA GLU A 2 -13.87 -26.85 -3.60
C GLU A 2 -12.83 -26.75 -2.45
N ILE A 3 -11.68 -27.39 -2.61
CA ILE A 3 -10.54 -27.29 -1.68
C ILE A 3 -9.80 -25.95 -1.83
N GLU A 4 -9.63 -25.47 -3.06
CA GLU A 4 -9.00 -24.16 -3.36
C GLU A 4 -9.84 -23.01 -2.80
N ASN A 5 -11.16 -23.05 -2.98
CA ASN A 5 -12.08 -22.07 -2.39
C ASN A 5 -12.03 -22.09 -0.85
N LYS A 6 -11.92 -23.27 -0.24
CA LYS A 6 -11.80 -23.39 1.22
C LYS A 6 -10.47 -22.82 1.73
N ILE A 7 -9.36 -23.09 1.05
CA ILE A 7 -8.04 -22.54 1.40
C ILE A 7 -8.00 -21.03 1.22
N MET A 8 -8.58 -20.49 0.13
CA MET A 8 -8.68 -19.04 -0.10
C MET A 8 -9.56 -18.33 0.94
N LEU A 9 -10.68 -18.93 1.35
CA LEU A 9 -11.53 -18.42 2.42
C LEU A 9 -10.85 -18.48 3.80
N GLU A 10 -10.10 -19.56 4.08
CA GLU A 10 -9.31 -19.70 5.31
C GLU A 10 -8.17 -18.67 5.38
N MET A 11 -7.49 -18.42 4.25
CA MET A 11 -6.42 -17.41 4.13
C MET A 11 -6.95 -15.98 4.24
N GLY A 12 -8.08 -15.67 3.58
CA GLY A 12 -8.76 -14.38 3.70
C GLY A 12 -9.22 -14.08 5.14
N ARG A 13 -9.75 -15.08 5.84
CA ARG A 13 -10.07 -14.97 7.28
C ARG A 13 -8.83 -14.75 8.14
N ASN A 14 -7.72 -15.44 7.87
CA ASN A 14 -6.50 -15.30 8.67
C ASN A 14 -5.80 -13.93 8.49
N ILE A 15 -5.97 -13.31 7.32
CA ILE A 15 -5.53 -11.93 7.05
C ILE A 15 -6.44 -10.93 7.79
N SER A 16 -7.76 -11.14 7.78
CA SER A 16 -8.75 -10.31 8.49
C SER A 16 -8.61 -10.39 10.02
N MET A 17 -8.37 -11.59 10.57
CA MET A 17 -8.23 -11.82 12.02
C MET A 17 -7.03 -11.11 12.66
N ARG A 18 -6.04 -10.64 11.89
CA ARG A 18 -4.94 -9.83 12.42
C ARG A 18 -5.40 -8.46 12.94
N PHE A 19 -6.59 -8.00 12.55
CA PHE A 19 -7.19 -6.75 13.02
C PHE A 19 -8.21 -6.93 14.16
N GLU A 20 -8.63 -8.16 14.50
CA GLU A 20 -9.62 -8.44 15.55
C GLU A 20 -9.07 -8.42 16.99
N ARG A 21 -7.75 -8.27 17.17
CA ARG A 21 -7.12 -8.22 18.50
C ARG A 21 -7.39 -6.95 19.31
N LEU A 22 -8.12 -5.98 18.78
CA LEU A 22 -8.49 -4.75 19.50
C LEU A 22 -9.91 -4.78 20.10
N ALA A 23 -10.78 -5.72 19.69
CA ALA A 23 -12.15 -5.78 20.20
C ALA A 23 -12.26 -6.54 21.54
N ALA A 24 -11.40 -7.53 21.79
CA ALA A 24 -11.47 -8.38 22.99
C ALA A 24 -10.94 -7.71 24.29
N ALA A 25 -10.47 -6.45 24.24
CA ALA A 25 -9.99 -5.73 25.41
C ALA A 25 -11.09 -4.99 26.19
N PHE A 26 -12.34 -4.99 25.70
CA PHE A 26 -13.46 -4.29 26.33
C PHE A 26 -14.50 -5.19 27.01
N GLU A 27 -14.31 -6.52 26.98
CA GLU A 27 -15.16 -7.49 27.66
C GLU A 27 -14.34 -8.26 28.70
N SER A 28 -13.96 -7.59 29.79
CA SER A 28 -13.66 -8.30 31.03
C SER A 28 -14.31 -7.56 32.21
N ASP A 29 -15.19 -8.31 32.88
CA ASP A 29 -16.02 -7.90 34.00
C ASP A 29 -15.20 -7.90 35.30
N GLU A 30 -14.22 -6.99 35.42
CA GLU A 30 -13.39 -6.84 36.64
C GLU A 30 -13.32 -5.39 37.17
N VAL A 31 -14.44 -4.66 37.14
CA VAL A 31 -14.53 -3.36 37.86
C VAL A 31 -15.54 -3.43 39.01
N LYS A 32 -15.37 -4.43 39.88
CA LYS A 32 -15.96 -4.45 41.22
C LYS A 32 -14.92 -4.87 42.26
N ARG A 33 -13.97 -3.97 42.55
CA ARG A 33 -13.40 -3.88 43.89
C ARG A 33 -12.79 -2.51 44.13
N VAL A 34 -13.58 -1.70 44.83
CA VAL A 34 -13.19 -0.51 45.55
C VAL A 34 -11.95 -0.80 46.40
N ARG A 35 -10.88 -0.03 46.20
CA ARG A 35 -9.92 0.32 47.27
C ARG A 35 -9.66 1.81 47.20
N LEU A 36 -9.95 2.46 48.32
CA LEU A 36 -9.67 3.86 48.58
C LEU A 36 -8.19 4.17 48.31
N CYS A 37 -7.95 5.15 47.45
CA CYS A 37 -6.78 6.02 47.54
C CYS A 37 -7.30 7.43 47.77
N GLU A 38 -7.27 7.87 49.03
CA GLU A 38 -7.35 9.29 49.36
C GLU A 38 -6.04 9.94 48.90
N SER A 39 -6.10 10.73 47.84
CA SER A 39 -5.03 11.67 47.50
C SER A 39 -5.63 13.04 47.24
N SER A 40 -5.14 13.98 48.03
CA SER A 40 -5.55 15.37 48.10
C SER A 40 -4.93 16.19 46.96
N GLY A 41 -5.76 17.00 46.29
CA GLY A 41 -5.40 18.29 45.69
C GLY A 41 -4.73 18.31 44.30
N SER A 42 -5.48 18.67 43.27
CA SER A 42 -5.20 19.84 42.40
C SER A 42 -6.23 19.95 41.28
N GLU A 43 -6.85 21.12 41.19
CA GLU A 43 -7.99 21.46 40.34
C GLU A 43 -7.56 21.70 38.89
N HIS A 44 -7.61 20.67 38.04
CA HIS A 44 -7.84 20.87 36.60
C HIS A 44 -8.43 19.61 35.98
N SER A 45 -9.68 19.31 36.35
CA SER A 45 -10.50 18.36 35.59
C SER A 45 -10.95 19.06 34.32
N THR A 46 -10.11 19.08 33.28
CA THR A 46 -10.66 19.23 31.92
C THR A 46 -11.46 17.98 31.65
N ASP A 47 -12.78 18.13 31.71
CA ASP A 47 -13.73 17.08 31.36
C ASP A 47 -13.34 16.56 29.96
N LEU A 48 -13.20 15.24 29.82
CA LEU A 48 -12.97 14.63 28.51
C LEU A 48 -14.07 15.06 27.52
N SER A 49 -15.26 15.33 28.05
CA SER A 49 -16.37 15.91 27.28
C SER A 49 -16.01 17.25 26.67
N ASP A 50 -15.28 18.14 27.36
CA ASP A 50 -14.85 19.44 26.82
C ASP A 50 -13.72 19.31 25.79
N LEU A 51 -12.85 18.32 25.91
CA LEU A 51 -11.81 18.04 24.91
C LEU A 51 -12.42 17.47 23.62
N VAL A 52 -13.42 16.60 23.76
CA VAL A 52 -14.22 16.06 22.64
C VAL A 52 -15.08 17.17 22.03
N LYS A 53 -15.68 18.03 22.86
CA LYS A 53 -16.44 19.20 22.39
C LYS A 53 -15.54 20.16 21.65
N SER A 54 -14.35 20.46 22.17
CA SER A 54 -13.35 21.29 21.50
C SER A 54 -12.93 20.71 20.14
N PHE A 55 -12.79 19.38 20.03
CA PHE A 55 -12.51 18.72 18.76
C PHE A 55 -13.68 18.83 17.77
N MET A 56 -14.92 18.64 18.25
CA MET A 56 -16.13 18.78 17.42
C MET A 56 -16.40 20.23 17.02
N GLU A 57 -16.23 21.20 17.92
CA GLU A 57 -16.43 22.64 17.73
C GLU A 57 -15.32 23.27 16.88
N LYS A 58 -14.06 22.78 16.99
CA LYS A 58 -12.99 23.16 16.05
C LYS A 58 -13.27 22.68 14.62
N ASN A 59 -14.16 21.71 14.45
CA ASN A 59 -14.68 21.26 13.16
C ASN A 59 -16.06 21.86 12.83
N SER A 60 -16.70 22.60 13.74
CA SER A 60 -18.04 23.17 13.58
C SER A 60 -18.07 24.60 14.10
N VAL A 61 -17.54 25.54 13.33
CA VAL A 61 -18.23 26.75 12.83
C VAL A 61 -17.27 27.46 11.87
N LYS A 62 -17.47 27.18 10.58
CA LYS A 62 -17.89 28.21 9.63
C LYS A 62 -18.96 27.57 8.76
N GLU A 63 -20.14 28.18 8.69
CA GLU A 63 -20.99 28.14 7.51
C GLU A 63 -20.21 28.79 6.34
N ASP A 64 -19.11 28.17 5.93
CA ASP A 64 -18.51 28.43 4.64
C ASP A 64 -19.26 27.50 3.70
N SER A 65 -20.17 28.08 2.90
CA SER A 65 -20.68 27.60 1.61
C SER A 65 -20.85 26.10 1.46
N VAL A 66 -22.03 25.63 1.05
CA VAL A 66 -22.16 24.35 0.34
C VAL A 66 -21.06 24.32 -0.73
N VAL A 67 -19.92 23.71 -0.42
CA VAL A 67 -18.88 23.45 -1.39
C VAL A 67 -19.54 22.36 -2.18
N HIS A 68 -20.17 22.75 -3.28
CA HIS A 68 -20.43 21.85 -4.36
C HIS A 68 -19.13 21.07 -4.53
N GLU A 69 -19.15 19.81 -4.10
CA GLU A 69 -18.17 18.85 -4.54
C GLU A 69 -18.37 18.78 -6.05
N ASN A 70 -17.72 19.70 -6.75
CA ASN A 70 -17.30 19.50 -8.13
C ASN A 70 -16.24 18.42 -8.02
N ASP A 71 -16.71 17.20 -7.76
CA ASP A 71 -15.99 15.97 -8.04
C ASP A 71 -15.80 16.04 -9.55
N ASP A 72 -14.60 16.41 -9.92
CA ASP A 72 -14.07 16.67 -11.26
C ASP A 72 -13.96 15.37 -12.08
N GLY A 73 -14.84 14.41 -11.80
CA GLY A 73 -15.11 13.22 -12.60
C GLY A 73 -16.36 13.47 -13.44
N GLU A 74 -16.22 13.28 -14.75
CA GLU A 74 -17.30 13.06 -15.69
C GLU A 74 -18.45 12.29 -15.02
N PHE A 75 -19.63 12.89 -14.97
CA PHE A 75 -20.80 12.35 -14.28
C PHE A 75 -21.29 11.10 -15.03
N GLU A 76 -20.69 9.95 -14.73
CA GLU A 76 -21.06 8.64 -15.25
C GLU A 76 -22.35 8.17 -14.56
N TRP A 77 -23.50 8.44 -15.17
CA TRP A 77 -24.80 7.96 -14.73
C TRP A 77 -24.96 6.47 -15.10
N TYR A 78 -24.32 5.60 -14.32
CA TYR A 78 -24.54 4.15 -14.40
C TYR A 78 -25.33 3.66 -13.20
N ASP A 79 -26.28 2.77 -13.43
CA ASP A 79 -26.90 2.03 -12.34
C ASP A 79 -25.97 0.92 -11.79
N TYR A 80 -26.37 0.26 -10.70
CA TYR A 80 -25.56 -0.81 -10.11
C TYR A 80 -25.37 -2.03 -11.03
N SER A 81 -26.36 -2.34 -11.86
CA SER A 81 -26.29 -3.46 -12.82
C SER A 81 -25.26 -3.18 -13.90
N GLU A 82 -25.25 -1.96 -14.43
CA GLU A 82 -24.27 -1.49 -15.41
C GLU A 82 -22.86 -1.43 -14.81
N LYS A 83 -22.71 -0.86 -13.60
CA LYS A 83 -21.43 -0.89 -12.87
C LYS A 83 -20.91 -2.32 -12.70
N LYS A 84 -21.78 -3.27 -12.35
CA LYS A 84 -21.42 -4.68 -12.21
C LYS A 84 -20.90 -5.28 -13.51
N LYS A 85 -21.57 -5.02 -14.63
CA LYS A 85 -21.14 -5.47 -15.96
C LYS A 85 -19.78 -4.90 -16.34
N ILE A 86 -19.56 -3.61 -16.10
CA ILE A 86 -18.27 -2.97 -16.40
C ILE A 86 -17.16 -3.57 -15.54
N LEU A 87 -17.41 -3.84 -14.25
CA LEU A 87 -16.44 -4.55 -13.40
C LEU A 87 -16.14 -5.95 -13.92
N GLN A 88 -17.17 -6.70 -14.32
CA GLN A 88 -16.99 -8.03 -14.91
C GLN A 88 -16.22 -8.00 -16.22
N GLU A 89 -16.40 -6.97 -17.06
CA GLU A 89 -15.62 -6.76 -18.27
C GLU A 89 -14.15 -6.45 -17.94
N ILE A 90 -13.89 -5.58 -16.97
CA ILE A 90 -12.51 -5.24 -16.55
C ILE A 90 -11.79 -6.44 -15.92
N PHE A 91 -12.51 -7.27 -15.15
CA PHE A 91 -11.95 -8.44 -14.49
C PHE A 91 -11.95 -9.71 -15.35
N GLY A 92 -12.70 -9.68 -16.44
CA GLY A 92 -12.85 -10.77 -17.38
C GLY A 92 -11.76 -10.77 -18.44
N ASP A 93 -12.06 -11.52 -19.49
CA ASP A 93 -11.07 -11.90 -20.48
C ASP A 93 -10.84 -10.79 -21.55
N ASP A 94 -9.66 -10.17 -21.59
CA ASP A 94 -9.15 -9.24 -22.61
C ASP A 94 -7.87 -9.71 -23.36
N ASP A 95 -7.37 -8.87 -24.29
CA ASP A 95 -6.19 -9.20 -25.12
C ASP A 95 -4.91 -9.53 -24.29
N ASP A 96 -4.82 -9.01 -23.06
CA ASP A 96 -3.70 -9.24 -22.16
C ASP A 96 -3.96 -10.37 -21.14
N ASP A 97 -5.06 -11.11 -21.28
CA ASP A 97 -5.43 -12.15 -20.31
C ASP A 97 -4.35 -13.15 -20.03
N ASN A 98 -3.68 -13.63 -21.07
CA ASN A 98 -2.63 -14.60 -20.89
C ASN A 98 -1.53 -14.04 -19.98
N VAL A 99 -1.22 -12.75 -20.12
CA VAL A 99 -0.24 -12.05 -19.28
C VAL A 99 -0.80 -11.82 -17.88
N LYS A 100 -2.02 -11.28 -17.74
CA LYS A 100 -2.67 -11.03 -16.44
C LYS A 100 -2.80 -12.31 -15.65
N GLU A 101 -3.23 -13.39 -16.29
CA GLU A 101 -3.41 -14.71 -15.71
C GLU A 101 -2.07 -15.36 -15.35
N LYS A 102 -1.05 -15.22 -16.19
CA LYS A 102 0.31 -15.67 -15.85
C LYS A 102 0.84 -14.95 -14.60
N ILE A 103 0.68 -13.64 -14.53
CA ILE A 103 1.08 -12.85 -13.35
C ILE A 103 0.24 -13.29 -12.13
N ARG A 104 -1.08 -13.45 -12.28
CA ARG A 104 -2.00 -13.85 -11.20
C ARG A 104 -1.61 -15.19 -10.59
N ARG A 105 -1.39 -16.22 -11.41
CA ARG A 105 -0.94 -17.55 -10.94
C ARG A 105 0.37 -17.46 -10.18
N GLU A 106 1.33 -16.69 -10.68
CA GLU A 106 2.61 -16.54 -9.99
C GLU A 106 2.44 -15.82 -8.64
N VAL A 107 1.57 -14.82 -8.57
CA VAL A 107 1.24 -14.11 -7.32
C VAL A 107 0.59 -15.07 -6.32
N GLU A 108 -0.32 -15.93 -6.75
CA GLU A 108 -0.96 -16.93 -5.89
C GLU A 108 0.03 -17.95 -5.34
N VAL A 109 0.93 -18.47 -6.18
CA VAL A 109 2.04 -19.34 -5.75
C VAL A 109 2.94 -18.61 -4.76
N ALA A 110 3.31 -17.36 -5.04
CA ALA A 110 4.11 -16.53 -4.14
C ALA A 110 3.41 -16.32 -2.78
N ILE A 111 2.10 -16.08 -2.76
CA ILE A 111 1.31 -15.95 -1.52
C ILE A 111 1.38 -17.25 -0.71
N GLN A 112 1.20 -18.41 -1.35
CA GLN A 112 1.26 -19.71 -0.68
C GLN A 112 2.65 -19.98 -0.07
N LEU A 113 3.72 -19.75 -0.84
CA LEU A 113 5.09 -19.90 -0.33
C LEU A 113 5.39 -18.94 0.84
N VAL A 114 4.87 -17.71 0.78
CA VAL A 114 4.97 -16.73 1.87
C VAL A 114 4.08 -17.10 3.06
N ALA A 115 3.03 -17.89 2.90
CA ALA A 115 2.25 -18.41 4.02
C ALA A 115 2.94 -19.61 4.70
N GLU A 116 3.55 -20.50 3.92
CA GLU A 116 4.15 -21.76 4.40
C GLU A 116 5.51 -21.59 5.06
N ASP A 117 6.30 -20.61 4.63
CA ASP A 117 7.63 -20.38 5.17
C ASP A 117 7.55 -20.05 6.70
N LYS A 118 8.39 -20.67 7.53
CA LYS A 118 8.36 -20.50 8.99
C LYS A 118 9.47 -19.59 9.52
N ALA A 119 10.22 -18.94 8.64
CA ALA A 119 11.31 -18.07 9.03
C ALA A 119 10.86 -16.94 9.99
N GLU A 120 11.55 -16.83 11.13
CA GLU A 120 11.34 -15.76 12.14
C GLU A 120 11.58 -14.35 11.58
N ASP A 121 12.40 -14.23 10.53
CA ASP A 121 12.75 -12.97 9.86
C ASP A 121 11.57 -12.29 9.13
N LYS A 122 10.43 -12.98 8.98
CA LYS A 122 9.19 -12.42 8.41
C LYS A 122 8.63 -11.27 9.25
N SER A 123 8.89 -11.26 10.57
CA SER A 123 8.34 -10.22 11.45
C SER A 123 8.81 -8.80 11.08
N SER A 124 9.93 -8.67 10.37
CA SER A 124 10.46 -7.37 9.95
C SER A 124 10.04 -6.95 8.53
N ARG A 125 9.63 -7.90 7.68
CA ARG A 125 9.34 -7.67 6.25
C ARG A 125 7.82 -7.67 6.01
N GLY A 126 7.30 -6.57 5.47
CA GLY A 126 5.88 -6.48 5.09
C GLY A 126 5.46 -7.56 4.08
N PHE A 127 4.23 -8.06 4.20
CA PHE A 127 3.71 -9.17 3.37
C PHE A 127 3.85 -8.93 1.85
N LYS A 128 3.45 -7.75 1.36
CA LYS A 128 3.59 -7.38 -0.06
C LYS A 128 5.07 -7.41 -0.53
N ARG A 129 6.02 -7.08 0.35
CA ARG A 129 7.47 -7.17 0.05
C ARG A 129 7.94 -8.61 -0.10
N LEU A 130 7.42 -9.53 0.72
CA LEU A 130 7.75 -10.95 0.62
C LEU A 130 7.21 -11.54 -0.68
N VAL A 131 5.95 -11.25 -1.03
CA VAL A 131 5.34 -11.67 -2.31
C VAL A 131 6.12 -11.11 -3.49
N MET A 132 6.43 -9.81 -3.49
CA MET A 132 7.28 -9.19 -4.52
C MET A 132 8.64 -9.88 -4.65
N SER A 133 9.27 -10.28 -3.55
CA SER A 133 10.56 -10.98 -3.60
C SER A 133 10.43 -12.34 -4.28
N ARG A 134 9.38 -13.11 -3.98
CA ARG A 134 9.10 -14.40 -4.65
C ARG A 134 8.84 -14.24 -6.15
N LEU A 135 8.08 -13.22 -6.55
CA LEU A 135 7.87 -12.93 -7.98
C LEU A 135 9.18 -12.67 -8.72
N ARG A 136 10.12 -11.96 -8.08
CA ARG A 136 11.45 -11.70 -8.64
C ARG A 136 12.31 -12.96 -8.73
N GLU A 137 12.27 -13.81 -7.71
CA GLU A 137 12.93 -15.13 -7.73
C GLU A 137 12.43 -15.98 -8.92
N SER A 138 11.15 -15.85 -9.27
CA SER A 138 10.53 -16.48 -10.45
C SER A 138 10.79 -15.75 -11.78
N GLY A 139 11.59 -14.68 -11.78
CA GLY A 139 12.04 -13.98 -12.99
C GLY A 139 11.13 -12.84 -13.48
N PHE A 140 10.13 -12.41 -12.71
CA PHE A 140 9.32 -11.23 -13.05
C PHE A 140 10.03 -9.93 -12.64
N ASP A 141 9.89 -8.86 -13.44
CA ASP A 141 10.23 -7.49 -13.00
C ASP A 141 9.14 -6.97 -12.06
N ALA A 142 9.08 -7.54 -10.86
CA ALA A 142 8.20 -7.09 -9.79
C ALA A 142 8.86 -6.00 -8.93
N GLY A 143 8.06 -5.03 -8.50
CA GLY A 143 8.48 -3.92 -7.66
C GLY A 143 7.46 -3.64 -6.56
N LEU A 144 7.96 -3.15 -5.41
CA LEU A 144 7.11 -2.61 -4.36
C LEU A 144 7.04 -1.10 -4.54
N CYS A 145 5.85 -0.59 -4.83
CA CYS A 145 5.54 0.82 -5.01
C CYS A 145 4.99 1.40 -3.71
N LYS A 146 5.53 2.56 -3.31
CA LYS A 146 5.05 3.30 -2.14
C LYS A 146 4.62 4.70 -2.53
N THR A 147 3.36 5.03 -2.29
CA THR A 147 2.80 6.37 -2.44
C THR A 147 2.68 7.04 -1.07
N ARG A 148 2.75 8.36 -1.05
CA ARG A 148 2.48 9.18 0.12
C ARG A 148 1.87 10.50 -0.32
N TRP A 149 0.92 11.00 0.44
CA TRP A 149 0.30 12.30 0.22
C TRP A 149 0.12 13.04 1.53
N GLU A 150 0.28 14.35 1.44
CA GLU A 150 0.11 15.25 2.57
C GLU A 150 -1.37 15.59 2.77
N ARG A 151 -1.70 15.99 3.99
CA ARG A 151 -3.05 16.41 4.35
C ARG A 151 -3.42 17.64 3.52
N ASN A 152 -4.66 17.66 3.05
CA ASN A 152 -5.25 18.86 2.44
C ASN A 152 -6.62 19.15 3.07
N ARG A 153 -7.37 20.10 2.49
CA ARG A 153 -8.72 20.45 2.98
C ARG A 153 -9.77 19.36 2.72
N LYS A 154 -9.56 18.52 1.69
CA LYS A 154 -10.50 17.49 1.24
C LYS A 154 -10.32 16.16 1.99
N PHE A 155 -9.08 15.80 2.36
CA PHE A 155 -8.76 14.51 2.96
C PHE A 155 -7.46 14.51 3.79
N PRO A 156 -7.33 13.57 4.77
CA PRO A 156 -6.13 13.44 5.60
C PRO A 156 -4.91 12.98 4.79
N SER A 157 -3.73 13.19 5.35
CA SER A 157 -2.49 12.59 4.85
C SER A 157 -2.59 11.07 4.91
N GLY A 158 -1.87 10.38 4.03
CA GLY A 158 -1.77 8.94 4.04
C GLY A 158 -0.58 8.44 3.25
N ASP A 159 -0.32 7.16 3.41
CA ASP A 159 0.61 6.40 2.59
C ASP A 159 -0.06 5.09 2.17
N TYR A 160 0.51 4.48 1.13
CA TYR A 160 0.01 3.21 0.63
C TYR A 160 1.10 2.44 -0.09
N GLU A 161 1.03 1.11 -0.02
CA GLU A 161 1.97 0.21 -0.67
C GLU A 161 1.23 -0.77 -1.58
N TYR A 162 1.73 -0.97 -2.79
CA TYR A 162 1.21 -1.94 -3.75
C TYR A 162 2.34 -2.59 -4.53
N ILE A 163 2.06 -3.71 -5.19
CA ILE A 163 3.01 -4.40 -6.06
C ILE A 163 2.74 -3.97 -7.50
N ASP A 164 3.79 -3.75 -8.27
CA ASP A 164 3.67 -3.70 -9.73
C ASP A 164 4.54 -4.77 -10.40
N VAL A 165 4.18 -5.14 -11.62
CA VAL A 165 4.93 -6.05 -12.47
C VAL A 165 5.05 -5.42 -13.85
N ASN A 166 6.27 -5.26 -14.33
CA ASN A 166 6.49 -4.89 -15.73
C ASN A 166 6.64 -6.17 -16.56
N PHE A 167 5.84 -6.30 -17.61
CA PHE A 167 5.89 -7.44 -18.53
C PHE A 167 5.69 -6.95 -19.96
N ALA A 168 6.60 -7.32 -20.86
CA ALA A 168 6.54 -6.95 -22.28
C ALA A 168 6.35 -5.45 -22.55
N GLY A 169 6.95 -4.58 -21.72
CA GLY A 169 6.83 -3.12 -21.85
C GLY A 169 5.56 -2.50 -21.21
N ASN A 170 4.65 -3.33 -20.71
CA ASN A 170 3.44 -2.90 -20.00
C ASN A 170 3.61 -3.01 -18.48
N ARG A 171 3.02 -2.07 -17.75
CA ARG A 171 2.99 -2.04 -16.27
C ARG A 171 1.64 -2.51 -15.75
N TYR A 172 1.67 -3.56 -14.93
CA TYR A 172 0.50 -4.12 -14.27
C TYR A 172 0.56 -3.82 -12.77
N ILE A 173 -0.52 -3.32 -12.20
CA ILE A 173 -0.71 -3.18 -10.76
C ILE A 173 -1.27 -4.51 -10.24
N VAL A 174 -0.68 -4.98 -9.16
CA VAL A 174 -1.09 -6.20 -8.45
C VAL A 174 -1.60 -5.82 -7.07
N GLU A 175 -2.87 -6.12 -6.80
CA GLU A 175 -3.47 -5.97 -5.49
C GLU A 175 -4.01 -7.28 -4.95
N ILE A 176 -3.60 -7.57 -3.71
CA ILE A 176 -4.06 -8.74 -2.96
C ILE A 176 -5.27 -8.28 -2.15
N SER A 177 -6.45 -8.79 -2.50
CA SER A 177 -7.73 -8.38 -1.93
C SER A 177 -8.08 -6.90 -2.18
N LEU A 178 -8.12 -6.49 -3.45
CA LEU A 178 -8.58 -5.14 -3.82
C LEU A 178 -10.00 -4.84 -3.29
N MET A 179 -10.86 -5.87 -3.19
CA MET A 179 -12.21 -5.77 -2.62
C MET A 179 -12.23 -5.12 -1.24
N ALA A 180 -11.26 -5.44 -0.36
CA ALA A 180 -11.19 -4.93 1.01
C ALA A 180 -11.07 -3.40 1.06
N GLU A 181 -10.44 -2.81 0.04
CA GLU A 181 -10.31 -1.36 -0.11
C GLU A 181 -11.64 -0.65 -0.40
N PHE A 182 -12.69 -1.41 -0.74
CA PHE A 182 -14.02 -0.92 -1.06
C PHE A 182 -15.11 -1.36 -0.07
N GLU A 183 -14.87 -2.31 0.84
CA GLU A 183 -15.87 -2.72 1.85
C GLU A 183 -16.35 -1.56 2.74
N ILE A 184 -17.66 -1.41 2.93
CA ILE A 184 -18.25 -0.34 3.76
C ILE A 184 -19.18 -0.93 4.82
N ALA A 185 -19.39 -0.18 5.91
CA ALA A 185 -20.38 -0.54 6.91
C ALA A 185 -21.80 -0.34 6.36
N ARG A 186 -22.68 -1.33 6.56
CA ARG A 186 -24.08 -1.32 6.14
C ARG A 186 -24.26 -1.04 4.63
N PRO A 187 -23.66 -1.85 3.75
CA PRO A 187 -23.89 -1.71 2.31
C PRO A 187 -25.36 -2.04 1.99
N ILE A 188 -25.91 -1.39 0.97
CA ILE A 188 -27.16 -1.87 0.35
C ILE A 188 -26.87 -3.10 -0.51
N ASP A 189 -27.88 -3.96 -0.73
CA ASP A 189 -27.72 -5.23 -1.44
C ASP A 189 -27.13 -5.05 -2.85
N GLN A 190 -27.55 -4.00 -3.57
CA GLN A 190 -27.02 -3.71 -4.91
C GLN A 190 -25.52 -3.39 -4.87
N TYR A 191 -25.07 -2.67 -3.84
CA TYR A 191 -23.65 -2.37 -3.64
C TYR A 191 -22.87 -3.62 -3.24
N ALA A 192 -23.40 -4.43 -2.31
CA ALA A 192 -22.79 -5.70 -1.92
C ALA A 192 -22.57 -6.61 -3.15
N SER A 193 -23.53 -6.64 -4.07
CA SER A 193 -23.43 -7.42 -5.31
C SER A 193 -22.29 -7.00 -6.26
N LEU A 194 -21.73 -5.79 -6.09
CA LEU A 194 -20.53 -5.34 -6.82
C LEU A 194 -19.25 -5.92 -6.22
N LEU A 195 -19.21 -6.15 -4.91
CA LEU A 195 -18.05 -6.74 -4.24
C LEU A 195 -17.89 -8.21 -4.64
N ASP A 196 -18.99 -8.93 -4.86
CA ASP A 196 -19.01 -10.35 -5.23
C ASP A 196 -18.27 -10.68 -6.55
N VAL A 197 -18.04 -9.70 -7.42
CA VAL A 197 -17.34 -9.93 -8.70
C VAL A 197 -15.84 -9.67 -8.63
N PHE A 198 -15.32 -9.20 -7.49
CA PHE A 198 -13.89 -8.89 -7.38
C PHE A 198 -13.03 -10.16 -7.38
N PRO A 199 -11.93 -10.19 -8.16
CA PRO A 199 -10.96 -11.26 -8.04
C PRO A 199 -10.18 -11.14 -6.72
N PHE A 200 -9.76 -12.28 -6.17
CA PHE A 200 -8.91 -12.30 -4.96
C PHE A 200 -7.57 -11.59 -5.20
N VAL A 201 -6.92 -11.86 -6.34
CA VAL A 201 -5.77 -11.12 -6.83
C VAL A 201 -6.19 -10.33 -8.06
N PHE A 202 -6.23 -9.01 -7.90
CA PHE A 202 -6.39 -8.10 -9.03
C PHE A 202 -5.05 -7.94 -9.74
N VAL A 203 -5.04 -8.16 -11.05
CA VAL A 203 -3.92 -7.84 -11.95
C VAL A 203 -4.50 -7.04 -13.11
N GLY A 204 -4.07 -5.79 -13.25
CA GLY A 204 -4.57 -4.93 -14.32
C GLY A 204 -3.67 -3.74 -14.59
N LYS A 205 -3.87 -3.10 -15.73
CA LYS A 205 -3.21 -1.85 -16.11
C LYS A 205 -3.70 -0.70 -15.22
N VAL A 206 -2.91 0.37 -15.23
CA VAL A 206 -3.20 1.59 -14.45
C VAL A 206 -4.59 2.16 -14.78
N GLU A 207 -4.98 2.18 -16.05
CA GLU A 207 -6.28 2.73 -16.47
C GLU A 207 -7.46 1.86 -16.05
N GLU A 208 -7.29 0.54 -16.00
CA GLU A 208 -8.32 -0.39 -15.54
C GLU A 208 -8.60 -0.18 -14.05
N LEU A 209 -7.54 -0.12 -13.22
CA LEU A 209 -7.69 0.17 -11.80
C LEU A 209 -8.32 1.55 -11.57
N LYS A 210 -7.98 2.54 -12.40
CA LYS A 210 -8.55 3.89 -12.30
C LYS A 210 -10.06 3.89 -12.56
N LYS A 211 -10.52 3.13 -13.56
CA LYS A 211 -11.95 2.90 -13.81
C LYS A 211 -12.63 2.21 -12.63
N VAL A 212 -12.05 1.13 -12.11
CA VAL A 212 -12.58 0.41 -10.92
C VAL A 212 -12.71 1.36 -9.73
N VAL A 213 -11.68 2.14 -9.42
CA VAL A 213 -11.70 3.11 -8.30
C VAL A 213 -12.81 4.15 -8.47
N ARG A 214 -13.02 4.67 -9.68
CA ARG A 214 -14.11 5.62 -9.96
C ARG A 214 -15.48 5.00 -9.74
N LEU A 215 -15.75 3.87 -10.40
CA LEU A 215 -17.03 3.15 -10.31
C LEU A 215 -17.39 2.78 -8.87
N MET A 216 -16.42 2.25 -8.13
CA MET A 216 -16.64 1.85 -6.74
C MET A 216 -16.82 3.05 -5.81
N CYS A 217 -16.09 4.15 -6.00
CA CYS A 217 -16.26 5.34 -5.16
C CYS A 217 -17.63 6.01 -5.37
N THR A 218 -18.14 6.05 -6.61
CA THR A 218 -19.50 6.56 -6.86
C THR A 218 -20.53 5.62 -6.25
N ALA A 219 -20.37 4.30 -6.40
CA ALA A 219 -21.25 3.31 -5.78
C ALA A 219 -21.24 3.38 -4.23
N ILE A 220 -20.08 3.63 -3.61
CA ILE A 220 -19.99 3.86 -2.15
C ILE A 220 -20.79 5.11 -1.76
N LYS A 221 -20.60 6.21 -2.50
CA LYS A 221 -21.30 7.47 -2.25
C LYS A 221 -22.81 7.27 -2.33
N ASP A 222 -23.28 6.55 -3.35
CA ASP A 222 -24.69 6.22 -3.55
C ASP A 222 -25.23 5.33 -2.41
N SER A 223 -24.55 4.23 -2.09
CA SER A 223 -24.96 3.31 -1.02
C SER A 223 -25.03 3.99 0.34
N MET A 224 -24.01 4.79 0.69
CA MET A 224 -23.97 5.50 1.96
C MET A 224 -25.06 6.57 2.03
N LYS A 225 -25.30 7.30 0.94
CA LYS A 225 -26.37 8.29 0.87
C LYS A 225 -27.75 7.64 1.06
N THR A 226 -28.01 6.49 0.43
CA THR A 226 -29.25 5.73 0.61
C THR A 226 -29.46 5.29 2.06
N MET A 227 -28.37 4.97 2.75
CA MET A 227 -28.38 4.60 4.18
C MET A 227 -28.27 5.79 5.14
N GLU A 228 -28.42 7.02 4.63
CA GLU A 228 -28.31 8.28 5.39
C GLU A 228 -26.98 8.42 6.16
N MET A 229 -25.90 7.88 5.58
CA MET A 229 -24.54 7.94 6.10
C MET A 229 -23.65 8.88 5.29
N HIS A 230 -22.74 9.59 5.96
CA HIS A 230 -21.74 10.40 5.29
C HIS A 230 -20.56 9.55 4.79
N THR A 231 -20.10 9.80 3.56
CA THR A 231 -18.92 9.13 3.00
C THR A 231 -17.63 9.57 3.69
N PRO A 232 -16.94 8.67 4.41
CA PRO A 232 -15.73 9.04 5.12
C PRO A 232 -14.63 9.48 4.14
N PRO A 233 -13.74 10.41 4.52
CA PRO A 233 -12.75 10.98 3.60
C PRO A 233 -11.90 9.95 2.86
N TRP A 234 -11.54 8.85 3.52
CA TRP A 234 -10.72 7.78 2.94
C TRP A 234 -11.45 6.88 1.94
N ARG A 235 -12.77 7.01 1.80
CA ARG A 235 -13.58 6.32 0.78
C ARG A 235 -13.99 7.24 -0.38
N ARG A 236 -13.58 8.51 -0.34
CA ARG A 236 -13.82 9.45 -1.43
C ARG A 236 -12.87 9.16 -2.59
N ASN A 237 -13.32 9.46 -3.80
CA ASN A 237 -12.59 9.15 -5.01
C ASN A 237 -11.18 9.75 -5.04
N SER A 238 -11.03 11.02 -4.65
CA SER A 238 -9.72 11.68 -4.62
C SER A 238 -8.71 11.03 -3.65
N TYR A 239 -9.14 10.58 -2.47
CA TYR A 239 -8.26 9.85 -1.55
C TYR A 239 -7.91 8.46 -2.08
N MET A 240 -8.89 7.75 -2.62
CA MET A 240 -8.67 6.41 -3.20
C MET A 240 -7.74 6.49 -4.41
N GLN A 241 -7.89 7.48 -5.29
CA GLN A 241 -6.96 7.70 -6.40
C GLN A 241 -5.52 7.98 -5.91
N ALA A 242 -5.36 8.71 -4.80
CA ALA A 242 -4.03 9.00 -4.24
C ALA A 242 -3.24 7.74 -3.85
N LYS A 243 -3.92 6.64 -3.47
CA LYS A 243 -3.25 5.38 -3.11
C LYS A 243 -2.41 4.81 -4.25
N TRP A 244 -2.92 4.82 -5.48
CA TRP A 244 -2.27 4.16 -6.62
C TRP A 244 -1.63 5.12 -7.62
N PHE A 245 -2.18 6.33 -7.77
CA PHE A 245 -1.86 7.21 -8.90
C PHE A 245 -1.04 8.45 -8.53
N ASN A 246 -0.81 8.72 -7.25
CA ASN A 246 0.14 9.75 -6.85
C ASN A 246 1.59 9.33 -7.18
N PRO A 247 2.53 10.29 -7.20
CA PRO A 247 3.95 9.98 -7.31
C PRO A 247 4.38 8.93 -6.27
N TYR A 248 5.09 7.92 -6.74
CA TYR A 248 5.48 6.77 -5.92
C TYR A 248 6.97 6.51 -6.02
N LYS A 249 7.52 5.85 -5.00
CA LYS A 249 8.87 5.27 -5.03
C LYS A 249 8.76 3.78 -5.31
N ARG A 250 9.39 3.31 -6.38
CA ARG A 250 9.49 1.88 -6.71
C ARG A 250 10.77 1.30 -6.15
N THR A 251 10.68 0.19 -5.42
CA THR A 251 11.85 -0.55 -4.94
C THR A 251 11.84 -1.98 -5.50
N THR A 252 12.97 -2.39 -6.06
CA THR A 252 13.22 -3.70 -6.66
C THR A 252 14.26 -4.52 -5.91
N ASN A 253 14.89 -3.94 -4.89
CA ASN A 253 15.91 -4.65 -4.14
C ASN A 253 15.27 -5.81 -3.38
N GLU A 254 15.79 -7.01 -3.62
CA GLU A 254 15.69 -8.08 -2.64
C GLU A 254 16.30 -7.57 -1.35
N VAL A 255 15.67 -7.86 -0.21
CA VAL A 255 16.35 -7.60 1.07
C VAL A 255 17.62 -8.42 1.01
N ALA A 256 18.76 -7.72 0.94
CA ALA A 256 20.07 -8.36 0.94
C ALA A 256 20.06 -9.35 2.09
N ALA A 257 20.03 -10.65 1.76
CA ALA A 257 20.46 -11.66 2.70
C ALA A 257 21.85 -11.20 3.10
N THR A 258 22.01 -10.78 4.35
CA THR A 258 23.32 -10.42 4.87
C THR A 258 24.08 -11.74 4.96
N ARG A 259 24.59 -12.22 3.83
CA ARG A 259 25.70 -13.15 3.81
C ARG A 259 26.85 -12.32 4.36
N LYS A 260 27.02 -12.37 5.68
CA LYS A 260 28.32 -12.05 6.29
C LYS A 260 29.30 -13.01 5.64
N SER A 261 29.89 -12.60 4.53
CA SER A 261 31.21 -13.10 4.17
C SER A 261 32.06 -12.73 5.37
N ILE A 262 32.42 -13.73 6.17
CA ILE A 262 33.50 -13.63 7.13
C ILE A 262 34.74 -13.41 6.25
N GLY A 263 35.00 -12.15 5.91
CA GLY A 263 36.26 -11.71 5.36
C GLY A 263 37.27 -11.87 6.48
N PHE A 264 38.20 -12.79 6.29
CA PHE A 264 39.35 -12.98 7.17
C PHE A 264 40.17 -11.69 7.13
N GLU A 265 40.05 -10.89 8.19
CA GLU A 265 40.76 -9.62 8.32
C GLU A 265 42.20 -9.94 8.72
N ALA A 266 43.11 -9.95 7.73
CA ALA A 266 44.53 -10.11 7.95
C ALA A 266 45.11 -8.81 8.53
N TYR A 267 45.30 -8.80 9.84
CA TYR A 267 46.04 -7.81 10.60
C TYR A 267 47.51 -7.79 10.14
N ASN A 268 47.90 -6.74 9.41
CA ASN A 268 49.30 -6.38 9.25
C ASN A 268 49.68 -5.33 10.28
N CYS A 269 50.37 -5.76 11.34
CA CYS A 269 51.15 -4.88 12.19
C CYS A 269 52.47 -4.52 11.48
N ARG A 270 52.75 -3.23 11.29
CA ARG A 270 54.09 -2.68 11.60
C ARG A 270 54.06 -1.17 11.80
N GLU A 271 54.69 -0.77 12.90
CA GLU A 271 54.81 0.57 13.44
C GLU A 271 55.81 1.49 12.72
N ASN A 272 55.49 2.79 12.78
CA ASN A 272 56.32 3.98 13.02
C ASN A 272 57.53 4.31 12.13
N PHE A 273 57.50 5.51 11.52
CA PHE A 273 58.38 6.63 11.88
C PHE A 273 57.87 7.93 11.22
N GLY A 274 57.75 9.01 12.01
CA GLY A 274 57.23 10.29 11.54
C GLY A 274 58.27 11.24 10.94
N ARG A 275 57.80 12.27 10.23
CA ARG A 275 58.26 13.67 10.36
C ARG A 275 57.42 14.64 9.50
N LYS A 276 57.30 15.85 10.04
CA LYS A 276 56.63 17.05 9.54
C LYS A 276 57.22 17.55 8.20
N SER A 277 56.39 18.13 7.33
CA SER A 277 56.35 19.57 7.00
C SER A 277 55.73 19.84 5.63
N ALA A 278 54.96 20.91 5.55
CA ALA A 278 54.36 21.48 4.35
C ALA A 278 55.40 21.87 3.28
N PHE A 279 55.05 21.75 1.99
CA PHE A 279 55.48 22.67 0.94
C PHE A 279 54.42 22.76 -0.16
N LYS A 280 54.39 23.95 -0.78
CA LYS A 280 53.41 24.52 -1.69
C LYS A 280 54.07 24.67 -3.08
N TYR A 281 53.25 24.82 -4.12
CA TYR A 281 53.59 25.05 -5.55
C TYR A 281 54.08 23.82 -6.33
N GLY A 282 53.74 23.63 -7.60
CA GLY A 282 53.04 24.48 -8.55
C GLY A 282 52.75 23.73 -9.87
N ASN A 283 52.05 24.43 -10.77
CA ASN A 283 51.82 24.06 -12.17
C ASN A 283 53.13 23.69 -12.89
N LEU A 284 53.06 22.77 -13.86
CA LEU A 284 53.31 23.07 -15.28
C LEU A 284 53.02 21.85 -16.18
N THR A 285 52.51 22.21 -17.33
CA THR A 285 52.32 21.49 -18.59
C THR A 285 53.57 20.77 -19.10
N ALA A 286 53.40 19.63 -19.78
CA ALA A 286 54.12 19.31 -21.01
C ALA A 286 53.44 18.18 -21.78
N SER A 287 53.04 18.50 -23.01
CA SER A 287 52.65 17.57 -24.07
C SER A 287 53.89 16.87 -24.63
N PHE A 288 53.76 15.59 -25.02
CA PHE A 288 54.53 15.03 -26.14
C PHE A 288 53.66 14.04 -26.91
N ASN A 289 53.36 14.39 -28.16
CA ASN A 289 53.01 13.46 -29.22
C ASN A 289 54.25 12.65 -29.58
N VAL A 290 54.07 11.35 -29.86
CA VAL A 290 54.81 10.69 -30.93
C VAL A 290 53.84 9.78 -31.67
N ASP A 291 53.74 10.07 -32.96
CA ASP A 291 53.05 9.35 -34.01
C ASP A 291 53.54 7.90 -34.15
N GLY A 292 52.71 7.04 -34.74
CA GLY A 292 53.26 5.98 -35.56
C GLY A 292 52.37 4.77 -35.80
N ILE A 293 51.67 4.81 -36.94
CA ILE A 293 51.54 3.71 -37.91
C ILE A 293 50.72 2.49 -37.41
N GLY A 294 49.64 2.05 -38.04
CA GLY A 294 49.17 2.22 -39.40
C GLY A 294 48.63 0.86 -39.89
N MET A 295 47.41 0.89 -40.44
CA MET A 295 46.89 0.07 -41.55
C MET A 295 46.79 -1.47 -41.36
N GLN A 296 45.57 -2.01 -41.29
CA GLN A 296 44.71 -2.54 -42.40
C GLN A 296 44.87 -4.06 -42.50
N LEU A 297 43.83 -4.89 -42.69
CA LEU A 297 42.55 -4.75 -43.39
C LEU A 297 41.39 -5.31 -42.55
#